data_AF-A0A1J3I6R9-F1
#
_entry.id   AF-A0A1J3I6R9-F1
#
_cell.length_a   1.000
_cell.length_b   1.000
_cell.length_c   1.000
_cell.angle_alpha   90.00
_cell.angle_beta   90.00
_cell.angle_gamma   90.00
#
_symmetry.space_group_name_H-M   'P 1'
#
loop_
_entity.id
_entity.type
_entity.pdbx_description
1 polymer ?
#
loop_
_entity_poly.entity_id
_entity_poly.type
_entity_poly.pdbx_seq_one_letter_code
_entity_poly.pdbx_strand_id
1 'polypeptide(L)'
;LHFFQFFTQNEHFSIVFGSTATLKSHTAEGVSIRFLAARSLCFCFSGSSAMAFSSLLRSAATSAVAPRVELRTSPSYDHSQATSSLGFSHNLNSSRFSGAAVSTGPSSSLQKCNSRSVLPIRATATEAPPTVLRSRRSGKTKVGINGFGRIGRLVLRIATFRDDIEVVAVNDPFIDAKYMAYMFKYDSTHGNYKGTINVIDDSTLEINGKEVKVVDKRDPAEIPWADLGAEYVVESSGVFTTVAKASSHLKGGAKKVIISAPSADAPMFVVGVNEKTYKPNMDIVSNASCTTNCLAPLAKVVHEEFGILEGLMTTVHATTATQKTVDGPSMKDWRGGRGASQNIIPSSTGAAKAVGKVLPELNGKLTGMAFRVPTSNVSVVDLTCRLEKDASYEDVKAAIKFASEGPLRGILGYTEEDVVSNDFIGDSRSSIFDANAGIGLSKSFMKFVSWYDNEWGYSNRVLDLIEHMALVAASR
;
A
#
# COMPACT_ATOMS: atom_id res chain seq x y z
N LEU A 1 -65.18 18.37 11.19
CA LEU A 1 -65.55 18.11 12.60
C LEU A 1 -64.29 17.66 13.35
N HIS A 2 -63.98 18.38 14.43
CA HIS A 2 -63.06 18.12 15.57
C HIS A 2 -62.62 16.65 15.85
N PHE A 3 -61.49 16.31 16.49
CA PHE A 3 -60.56 17.00 17.41
C PHE A 3 -59.20 16.24 17.44
N PHE A 4 -58.11 16.95 17.78
CA PHE A 4 -56.74 16.48 18.09
C PHE A 4 -56.63 15.71 19.41
N GLN A 5 -55.67 14.78 19.57
CA GLN A 5 -54.78 14.76 20.76
C GLN A 5 -53.52 13.86 20.59
N PHE A 6 -52.35 14.42 20.95
CA PHE A 6 -51.08 13.75 21.21
C PHE A 6 -51.03 13.30 22.69
N PHE A 7 -50.37 12.17 22.97
CA PHE A 7 -49.71 11.92 24.26
C PHE A 7 -48.42 11.11 24.06
N THR A 8 -47.38 11.54 24.75
CA THR A 8 -46.05 10.95 24.89
C THR A 8 -46.02 9.96 26.06
N GLN A 9 -45.19 8.91 25.99
CA GLN A 9 -44.56 8.33 27.19
C GLN A 9 -43.32 7.47 26.86
N ASN A 10 -42.25 7.76 27.60
CA ASN A 10 -41.00 7.01 27.71
C ASN A 10 -41.24 5.67 28.42
N GLU A 11 -40.57 4.59 28.01
CA GLU A 11 -40.09 3.57 28.96
C GLU A 11 -38.76 2.93 28.51
N HIS A 12 -37.83 2.89 29.46
CA HIS A 12 -36.57 2.16 29.44
C HIS A 12 -36.84 0.65 29.56
N PHE A 13 -36.17 -0.18 28.76
CA PHE A 13 -35.98 -1.59 29.08
C PHE A 13 -34.50 -1.98 28.97
N SER A 14 -33.92 -2.29 30.13
CA SER A 14 -32.67 -3.05 30.25
C SER A 14 -33.01 -4.53 30.15
N ILE A 15 -32.31 -5.27 29.29
CA ILE A 15 -32.39 -6.75 29.27
C ILE A 15 -31.00 -7.31 29.57
N VAL A 16 -30.93 -7.99 30.70
CA VAL A 16 -29.81 -8.80 31.19
C VAL A 16 -29.86 -10.17 30.49
N PHE A 17 -28.74 -10.63 29.93
CA PHE A 17 -28.61 -11.98 29.37
C PHE A 17 -28.27 -12.98 30.48
N GLY A 18 -29.15 -13.97 30.65
CA GLY A 18 -28.95 -15.15 31.48
C GLY A 18 -28.89 -16.43 30.65
N SER A 19 -27.66 -16.89 30.44
CA SER A 19 -27.13 -18.26 30.40
C SER A 19 -28.05 -19.48 30.09
N THR A 20 -27.50 -20.33 29.21
CA THR A 20 -27.50 -21.81 29.22
C THR A 20 -28.83 -22.56 29.11
N ALA A 21 -28.99 -23.40 28.09
CA ALA A 21 -28.51 -24.78 28.12
C ALA A 21 -28.93 -25.58 26.88
N THR A 22 -28.01 -26.44 26.48
CA THR A 22 -28.00 -27.45 25.42
C THR A 22 -29.05 -28.54 25.64
N LEU A 23 -29.68 -29.05 24.57
CA LEU A 23 -30.05 -30.47 24.49
C LEU A 23 -30.12 -30.97 23.04
N LYS A 24 -29.40 -32.07 22.84
CA LYS A 24 -29.32 -32.92 21.64
C LYS A 24 -30.56 -33.81 21.52
N SER A 25 -30.89 -34.21 20.29
CA SER A 25 -31.12 -35.60 19.80
C SER A 25 -32.05 -35.56 18.58
N HIS A 26 -31.59 -36.10 17.44
CA HIS A 26 -32.06 -37.35 16.78
C HIS A 26 -33.54 -37.25 16.31
N THR A 27 -33.96 -37.59 15.08
CA THR A 27 -33.43 -38.47 14.04
C THR A 27 -34.30 -38.31 12.77
N ALA A 28 -33.71 -38.65 11.63
CA ALA A 28 -34.27 -39.36 10.47
C ALA A 28 -35.44 -38.80 9.60
N GLU A 29 -35.18 -38.85 8.28
CA GLU A 29 -36.06 -39.21 7.15
C GLU A 29 -37.37 -38.39 6.97
N GLY A 30 -37.60 -37.64 5.90
CA GLY A 30 -37.31 -37.92 4.50
C GLY A 30 -38.60 -38.26 3.76
N VAL A 31 -39.48 -37.28 3.46
CA VAL A 31 -40.50 -37.41 2.41
C VAL A 31 -40.77 -36.05 1.76
N SER A 32 -40.66 -36.03 0.44
CA SER A 32 -41.01 -34.94 -0.47
C SER A 32 -42.53 -34.79 -0.55
N ILE A 33 -43.04 -33.58 -0.33
CA ILE A 33 -44.40 -33.20 -0.72
C ILE A 33 -44.31 -31.95 -1.61
N ARG A 34 -44.66 -32.13 -2.88
CA ARG A 34 -44.96 -31.04 -3.82
C ARG A 34 -46.28 -30.38 -3.39
N PHE A 35 -46.27 -29.05 -3.24
CA PHE A 35 -47.47 -28.24 -3.36
C PHE A 35 -47.31 -27.23 -4.50
N LEU A 36 -48.36 -27.15 -5.30
CA LEU A 36 -48.54 -26.35 -6.50
C LEU A 36 -49.23 -25.02 -6.15
N ALA A 37 -49.04 -24.02 -7.02
CA ALA A 37 -49.76 -22.74 -7.14
C ALA A 37 -49.41 -21.63 -6.11
N ALA A 38 -49.35 -20.34 -6.42
CA ALA A 38 -49.90 -19.60 -7.56
C ALA A 38 -49.05 -18.36 -7.90
N ARG A 39 -49.16 -17.96 -9.18
CA ARG A 39 -48.70 -16.69 -9.75
C ARG A 39 -49.51 -15.51 -9.19
N SER A 40 -48.86 -14.39 -8.93
CA SER A 40 -49.50 -13.07 -8.96
C SER A 40 -48.89 -12.24 -10.09
N LEU A 41 -49.77 -11.86 -11.03
CA LEU A 41 -49.58 -10.81 -12.02
C LEU A 41 -49.44 -9.46 -11.31
N CYS A 42 -48.59 -8.59 -11.85
CA CYS A 42 -48.82 -7.15 -11.77
C CYS A 42 -48.70 -6.55 -13.18
N PHE A 43 -49.78 -5.89 -13.59
CA PHE A 43 -49.95 -5.13 -14.82
C PHE A 43 -49.05 -3.90 -14.83
N CYS A 44 -48.49 -3.55 -15.98
CA CYS A 44 -48.27 -2.15 -16.36
C CYS A 44 -48.49 -1.97 -17.86
N PHE A 45 -49.24 -0.92 -18.16
CA PHE A 45 -49.89 -0.59 -19.42
C PHE A 45 -48.92 -0.20 -20.55
N SER A 46 -49.37 -0.53 -21.76
CA SER A 46 -48.93 -0.03 -23.06
C SER A 46 -49.22 1.47 -23.25
N GLY A 47 -48.30 2.17 -23.92
CA GLY A 47 -48.52 3.51 -24.46
C GLY A 47 -47.56 3.81 -25.60
N SER A 48 -47.99 3.52 -26.83
CA SER A 48 -47.34 3.92 -28.08
C SER A 48 -47.49 5.42 -28.34
N SER A 49 -46.47 6.05 -28.90
CA SER A 49 -46.63 7.13 -29.87
C SER A 49 -45.44 7.13 -30.83
N ALA A 50 -45.77 7.16 -32.11
CA ALA A 50 -44.88 7.10 -33.25
C ALA A 50 -44.85 8.45 -33.99
N MET A 51 -43.81 8.61 -34.81
CA MET A 51 -43.61 9.59 -35.89
C MET A 51 -43.21 11.02 -35.46
N ALA A 52 -42.27 11.71 -36.11
CA ALA A 52 -42.03 11.73 -37.55
C ALA A 52 -40.56 11.96 -37.97
N PHE A 53 -40.30 11.45 -39.18
CA PHE A 53 -39.19 11.71 -40.09
C PHE A 53 -39.02 13.20 -40.45
N SER A 54 -37.77 13.60 -40.70
CA SER A 54 -37.44 14.27 -41.97
C SER A 54 -35.97 14.04 -42.32
N SER A 55 -35.78 13.65 -43.57
CA SER A 55 -34.53 13.35 -44.28
C SER A 55 -34.44 14.28 -45.48
N LEU A 56 -33.22 14.66 -45.90
CA LEU A 56 -32.73 14.91 -47.28
C LEU A 56 -31.56 15.93 -47.20
N LEU A 57 -30.28 15.56 -47.37
CA LEU A 57 -29.52 15.10 -48.56
C LEU A 57 -28.91 16.24 -49.41
N ARG A 58 -27.56 16.24 -49.48
CA ARG A 58 -26.63 16.57 -50.60
C ARG A 58 -26.67 18.01 -51.17
N SER A 59 -25.62 18.64 -51.70
CA SER A 59 -24.38 18.20 -52.37
C SER A 59 -23.40 19.39 -52.58
N ALA A 60 -22.11 19.07 -52.81
CA ALA A 60 -21.09 19.71 -53.67
C ALA A 60 -20.63 21.17 -53.40
N ALA A 61 -19.37 21.40 -53.01
CA ALA A 61 -18.14 21.59 -53.85
C ALA A 61 -18.06 23.01 -54.48
N THR A 62 -17.03 23.84 -54.24
CA THR A 62 -15.66 23.76 -54.82
C THR A 62 -14.80 24.99 -54.45
N SER A 63 -13.47 24.80 -54.48
CA SER A 63 -12.41 25.74 -54.96
C SER A 63 -12.03 26.99 -54.13
N ALA A 64 -10.88 26.94 -53.42
CA ALA A 64 -9.57 27.54 -53.78
C ALA A 64 -9.37 28.92 -53.07
N VAL A 65 -8.21 29.37 -52.58
CA VAL A 65 -6.84 29.46 -53.11
C VAL A 65 -5.90 29.73 -51.91
N ALA A 66 -4.69 29.16 -51.92
CA ALA A 66 -3.56 29.57 -51.07
C ALA A 66 -2.73 30.68 -51.75
N PRO A 67 -1.86 31.38 -51.01
CA PRO A 67 -0.45 31.23 -51.40
C PRO A 67 0.54 31.01 -50.23
N ARG A 68 1.51 30.14 -50.57
CA ARG A 68 2.90 29.97 -50.11
C ARG A 68 3.73 31.27 -50.27
N VAL A 69 4.91 31.58 -49.73
CA VAL A 69 6.10 30.93 -49.11
C VAL A 69 6.91 32.11 -48.50
N GLU A 70 7.70 31.96 -47.41
CA GLU A 70 9.17 32.02 -47.50
C GLU A 70 9.88 31.52 -46.22
N LEU A 71 10.91 30.71 -46.46
CA LEU A 71 11.96 30.28 -45.54
C LEU A 71 12.81 31.47 -45.07
N ARG A 72 13.37 31.40 -43.85
CA ARG A 72 14.83 31.36 -43.64
C ARG A 72 15.27 31.24 -42.17
N THR A 73 16.08 30.20 -41.93
CA THR A 73 17.34 30.12 -41.17
C THR A 73 17.44 30.68 -39.74
N SER A 74 17.82 29.78 -38.83
CA SER A 74 18.49 30.02 -37.54
C SER A 74 19.78 30.85 -37.71
N PRO A 75 20.27 31.47 -36.62
CA PRO A 75 21.42 30.84 -35.96
C PRO A 75 21.43 30.92 -34.42
N SER A 76 22.08 29.92 -33.84
CA SER A 76 22.72 29.89 -32.51
C SER A 76 23.71 31.04 -32.30
N TYR A 77 23.87 31.55 -31.07
CA TYR A 77 25.18 31.97 -30.54
C TYR A 77 25.20 32.03 -29.01
N ASP A 78 26.39 31.73 -28.50
CA ASP A 78 26.82 31.55 -27.12
C ASP A 78 27.58 32.80 -26.61
N HIS A 79 27.86 32.81 -25.30
CA HIS A 79 28.87 33.60 -24.57
C HIS A 79 28.69 35.10 -24.23
N SER A 80 28.71 35.37 -22.91
CA SER A 80 29.80 36.05 -22.15
C SER A 80 29.45 37.27 -21.28
N GLN A 81 30.21 37.31 -20.17
CA GLN A 81 30.22 38.23 -19.04
C GLN A 81 30.74 39.64 -19.37
N ALA A 82 30.31 40.63 -18.59
CA ALA A 82 31.12 41.77 -18.08
C ALA A 82 30.23 42.61 -17.13
N THR A 83 30.42 42.55 -15.80
CA THR A 83 31.20 43.50 -14.98
C THR A 83 30.79 44.97 -15.07
N SER A 84 30.29 45.51 -13.95
CA SER A 84 30.55 46.90 -13.56
C SER A 84 30.72 47.00 -12.04
N SER A 85 31.97 47.22 -11.64
CA SER A 85 32.45 47.58 -10.32
C SER A 85 32.16 49.04 -9.99
N LEU A 86 31.85 49.36 -8.72
CA LEU A 86 32.29 50.57 -8.03
C LEU A 86 32.32 50.27 -6.51
N GLY A 87 33.47 50.48 -5.89
CA GLY A 87 33.74 50.22 -4.47
C GLY A 87 33.87 51.48 -3.62
N PHE A 88 34.43 51.26 -2.42
CA PHE A 88 34.72 52.15 -1.27
C PHE A 88 33.59 52.27 -0.24
N SER A 89 33.82 52.39 1.07
CA SER A 89 34.75 51.80 2.07
C SER A 89 34.49 52.55 3.40
N HIS A 90 34.64 51.83 4.51
CA HIS A 90 34.97 52.28 5.87
C HIS A 90 33.92 52.81 6.88
N ASN A 91 33.92 52.08 7.99
CA ASN A 91 34.04 52.48 9.40
C ASN A 91 32.80 52.78 10.26
N LEU A 92 32.64 51.84 11.20
CA LEU A 92 32.03 51.94 12.52
C LEU A 92 32.53 53.17 13.30
N ASN A 93 31.60 53.83 14.00
CA ASN A 93 31.91 54.56 15.21
C ASN A 93 30.76 54.55 16.23
N SER A 94 31.18 54.50 17.49
CA SER A 94 30.45 54.34 18.73
C SER A 94 29.48 55.47 19.09
N SER A 95 28.51 55.16 19.96
CA SER A 95 28.01 56.12 20.96
C SER A 95 28.00 55.50 22.36
N ARG A 96 28.65 56.21 23.30
CA ARG A 96 28.68 55.97 24.75
C ARG A 96 27.43 56.57 25.39
N PHE A 97 27.01 56.04 26.55
CA PHE A 97 26.70 56.87 27.71
C PHE A 97 26.97 56.12 29.04
N SER A 98 27.65 56.84 29.94
CA SER A 98 28.07 56.57 31.32
C SER A 98 26.88 56.27 32.26
N GLY A 99 26.98 55.69 33.46
CA GLY A 99 28.07 55.27 34.33
C GLY A 99 27.56 55.26 35.78
N ALA A 100 27.93 54.27 36.60
CA ALA A 100 28.02 54.36 38.07
C ALA A 100 28.71 53.10 38.62
N ALA A 101 29.73 53.30 39.45
CA ALA A 101 30.57 52.27 40.05
C ALA A 101 30.18 52.03 41.52
N VAL A 102 30.22 50.78 41.98
CA VAL A 102 30.45 50.41 43.40
C VAL A 102 31.25 49.10 43.44
N SER A 103 32.28 49.06 44.30
CA SER A 103 33.31 48.03 44.41
C SER A 103 32.99 46.88 45.39
N THR A 104 33.37 45.66 44.99
CA THR A 104 34.04 44.57 45.73
C THR A 104 33.55 44.07 47.10
N GLY A 105 33.24 42.76 47.15
CA GLY A 105 33.34 41.87 48.32
C GLY A 105 32.71 40.49 48.04
N PRO A 106 33.39 39.34 48.28
CA PRO A 106 32.95 38.04 47.77
C PRO A 106 32.00 37.33 48.74
N SER A 107 30.97 36.67 48.22
CA SER A 107 30.20 35.68 48.99
C SER A 107 29.83 34.49 48.12
N SER A 108 30.29 33.35 48.60
CA SER A 108 30.10 31.99 48.13
C SER A 108 28.64 31.52 48.28
N SER A 109 28.06 30.94 47.21
CA SER A 109 27.24 29.72 47.26
C SER A 109 26.60 29.43 45.89
N LEU A 110 27.40 28.90 44.96
CA LEU A 110 26.84 28.17 43.82
C LEU A 110 26.38 26.79 44.32
N GLN A 111 25.06 26.64 44.49
CA GLN A 111 24.43 25.32 44.57
C GLN A 111 24.75 24.54 43.30
N LYS A 112 25.62 23.53 43.43
CA LYS A 112 25.81 22.49 42.43
C LYS A 112 24.50 21.72 42.27
N CYS A 113 23.75 22.01 41.21
CA CYS A 113 22.81 21.04 40.66
C CYS A 113 23.63 19.86 40.15
N ASN A 114 23.47 18.70 40.80
CA ASN A 114 24.00 17.44 40.31
C ASN A 114 23.39 17.14 38.93
N SER A 115 24.18 17.37 37.89
CA SER A 115 23.96 16.75 36.58
C SER A 115 24.13 15.24 36.76
N ARG A 116 23.02 14.53 36.98
CA ARG A 116 22.98 13.10 36.69
C ARG A 116 23.25 12.96 35.20
N SER A 117 24.44 12.50 34.87
CA SER A 117 24.80 12.00 33.55
C SER A 117 23.81 10.89 33.19
N VAL A 118 22.78 11.22 32.44
CA VAL A 118 21.97 10.24 31.73
C VAL A 118 22.89 9.70 30.64
N LEU A 119 23.49 8.54 30.91
CA LEU A 119 24.13 7.77 29.86
C LEU A 119 23.03 7.43 28.84
N PRO A 120 23.19 7.76 27.55
CA PRO A 120 22.26 7.29 26.54
C PRO A 120 22.25 5.77 26.62
N ILE A 121 21.07 5.19 26.75
CA ILE A 121 20.90 3.75 26.58
C ILE A 121 21.40 3.48 25.15
N ARG A 122 22.58 2.85 25.04
CA ARG A 122 23.07 2.36 23.74
C ARG A 122 21.96 1.47 23.20
N ALA A 123 21.34 1.88 22.09
CA ALA A 123 20.52 0.99 21.27
C ALA A 123 21.29 -0.33 21.15
N THR A 124 20.71 -1.40 21.68
CA THR A 124 21.39 -2.67 21.83
C THR A 124 21.42 -3.33 20.46
N ALA A 125 22.45 -2.99 19.69
CA ALA A 125 22.90 -3.61 18.45
C ALA A 125 22.01 -4.77 17.97
N THR A 126 20.97 -4.42 17.22
CA THR A 126 20.42 -5.36 16.24
C THR A 126 21.58 -5.74 15.32
N GLU A 127 21.91 -7.03 15.30
CA GLU A 127 23.05 -7.56 14.54
C GLU A 127 23.13 -6.94 13.15
N ALA A 128 24.34 -6.54 12.74
CA ALA A 128 24.57 -6.04 11.40
C ALA A 128 24.06 -7.08 10.38
N PRO A 129 23.27 -6.67 9.37
CA PRO A 129 22.59 -7.62 8.51
C PRO A 129 23.60 -8.43 7.69
N PRO A 130 23.32 -9.72 7.43
CA PRO A 130 23.98 -10.42 6.35
C PRO A 130 23.65 -9.70 5.05
N THR A 131 24.67 -9.50 4.21
CA THR A 131 24.52 -8.96 2.85
C THR A 131 23.40 -9.73 2.15
N VAL A 132 22.45 -9.03 1.52
CA VAL A 132 21.42 -9.67 0.68
C VAL A 132 22.16 -10.47 -0.38
N LEU A 133 22.26 -11.78 -0.16
CA LEU A 133 22.85 -12.71 -1.09
C LEU A 133 22.01 -12.64 -2.36
N ARG A 134 22.59 -12.15 -3.45
CA ARG A 134 21.99 -12.24 -4.78
C ARG A 134 22.24 -13.64 -5.35
N SER A 135 21.27 -14.14 -6.09
CA SER A 135 21.31 -15.52 -6.58
C SER A 135 22.46 -15.67 -7.56
N ARG A 136 23.24 -16.74 -7.40
CA ARG A 136 24.34 -17.10 -8.31
C ARG A 136 23.85 -17.82 -9.58
N ARG A 137 22.52 -17.90 -9.80
CA ARG A 137 21.93 -18.40 -11.05
C ARG A 137 22.24 -17.44 -12.18
N SER A 138 22.67 -17.96 -13.33
CA SER A 138 22.92 -17.16 -14.54
C SER A 138 21.65 -16.71 -15.26
N GLY A 139 20.46 -16.87 -14.67
CA GLY A 139 19.18 -16.61 -15.31
C GLY A 139 18.20 -15.92 -14.38
N LYS A 140 17.34 -15.07 -14.97
CA LYS A 140 16.33 -14.27 -14.26
C LYS A 140 15.19 -15.15 -13.75
N THR A 141 14.64 -14.81 -12.58
CA THR A 141 13.43 -15.44 -12.06
C THR A 141 12.23 -15.10 -12.96
N LYS A 142 11.67 -16.11 -13.62
CA LYS A 142 10.56 -15.94 -14.57
C LYS A 142 9.22 -15.86 -13.84
N VAL A 143 8.51 -14.76 -14.04
CA VAL A 143 7.28 -14.41 -13.31
C VAL A 143 6.08 -14.30 -14.25
N GLY A 144 4.96 -14.87 -13.83
CA GLY A 144 3.62 -14.62 -14.38
C GLY A 144 2.81 -13.73 -13.45
N ILE A 145 1.90 -12.92 -13.99
CA ILE A 145 1.00 -12.06 -13.19
C ILE A 145 -0.45 -12.42 -13.52
N ASN A 146 -1.24 -12.78 -12.52
CA ASN A 146 -2.68 -12.93 -12.64
C ASN A 146 -3.41 -11.70 -12.06
N GLY A 147 -4.24 -11.06 -12.86
CA GLY A 147 -4.90 -9.80 -12.54
C GLY A 147 -4.01 -8.59 -12.82
N PHE A 148 -4.34 -7.82 -13.85
CA PHE A 148 -3.55 -6.67 -14.31
C PHE A 148 -4.12 -5.34 -13.77
N GLY A 149 -4.50 -5.37 -12.49
CA GLY A 149 -5.00 -4.24 -11.72
C GLY A 149 -3.89 -3.30 -11.24
N ARG A 150 -4.16 -2.53 -10.18
CA ARG A 150 -3.18 -1.60 -9.59
C ARG A 150 -1.87 -2.30 -9.22
N ILE A 151 -1.94 -3.40 -8.47
CA ILE A 151 -0.74 -4.15 -8.04
C ILE A 151 -0.06 -4.84 -9.23
N GLY A 152 -0.79 -5.61 -10.04
CA GLY A 152 -0.21 -6.34 -11.18
C GLY A 152 0.55 -5.44 -12.16
N ARG A 153 0.00 -4.26 -12.51
CA ARG A 153 0.70 -3.32 -13.40
C ARG A 153 1.96 -2.74 -12.77
N LEU A 154 1.94 -2.43 -11.48
CA LEU A 154 3.10 -1.85 -10.81
C LEU A 154 4.19 -2.89 -10.55
N VAL A 155 3.82 -4.13 -10.24
CA VAL A 155 4.75 -5.27 -10.21
C VAL A 155 5.46 -5.41 -11.55
N LEU A 156 4.72 -5.39 -12.68
CA LEU A 156 5.34 -5.40 -14.01
C LEU A 156 6.25 -4.18 -14.22
N ARG A 157 5.76 -2.97 -13.89
CA ARG A 157 6.50 -1.73 -14.09
C ARG A 157 7.83 -1.74 -13.34
N ILE A 158 7.83 -2.16 -12.07
CA ILE A 158 9.04 -2.27 -11.25
C ILE A 158 9.97 -3.36 -11.82
N ALA A 159 9.43 -4.52 -12.21
CA ALA A 159 10.23 -5.60 -12.80
C ALA A 159 10.98 -5.16 -14.07
N THR A 160 10.46 -4.18 -14.83
CA THR A 160 11.19 -3.66 -16.02
C THR A 160 12.51 -2.97 -15.70
N PHE A 161 12.70 -2.50 -14.46
CA PHE A 161 13.93 -1.85 -13.99
C PHE A 161 14.86 -2.80 -13.24
N ARG A 162 14.49 -4.07 -13.12
CA ARG A 162 15.25 -5.08 -12.38
C ARG A 162 16.03 -6.00 -13.32
N ASP A 163 17.21 -6.40 -12.86
CA ASP A 163 18.09 -7.33 -13.57
C ASP A 163 17.84 -8.79 -13.20
N ASP A 164 17.27 -9.05 -12.01
CA ASP A 164 17.03 -10.38 -11.44
C ASP A 164 15.69 -11.02 -11.80
N ILE A 165 14.67 -10.23 -12.17
CA ILE A 165 13.31 -10.71 -12.49
C ILE A 165 12.96 -10.46 -13.95
N GLU A 166 12.18 -11.36 -14.52
CA GLU A 166 11.60 -11.23 -15.85
C GLU A 166 10.14 -11.65 -15.85
N VAL A 167 9.23 -10.72 -16.15
CA VAL A 167 7.81 -11.06 -16.34
C VAL A 167 7.62 -11.56 -17.76
N VAL A 168 7.16 -12.81 -17.90
CA VAL A 168 7.00 -13.49 -19.19
C VAL A 168 5.55 -13.55 -19.65
N ALA A 169 4.60 -13.46 -18.71
CA ALA A 169 3.18 -13.54 -19.01
C ALA A 169 2.32 -12.74 -18.04
N VAL A 170 1.21 -12.21 -18.56
CA VAL A 170 0.14 -11.55 -17.80
C VAL A 170 -1.20 -12.16 -18.19
N ASN A 171 -2.06 -12.40 -17.21
CA ASN A 171 -3.42 -12.88 -17.41
C ASN A 171 -4.44 -11.89 -16.83
N ASP A 172 -5.40 -11.46 -17.65
CA ASP A 172 -6.58 -10.75 -17.17
C ASP A 172 -7.75 -10.90 -18.17
N PRO A 173 -8.89 -11.52 -17.77
CA PRO A 173 -10.00 -11.82 -18.67
C PRO A 173 -10.88 -10.61 -19.03
N PHE A 174 -10.57 -9.41 -18.50
CA PHE A 174 -11.40 -8.22 -18.68
C PHE A 174 -10.75 -7.14 -19.55
N ILE A 175 -9.52 -7.35 -19.99
CA ILE A 175 -8.74 -6.37 -20.75
C ILE A 175 -7.93 -7.08 -21.84
N ASP A 176 -7.99 -6.56 -23.07
CA ASP A 176 -7.19 -7.08 -24.18
C ASP A 176 -5.77 -6.47 -24.18
N ALA A 177 -4.88 -6.98 -25.03
CA ALA A 177 -3.50 -6.49 -25.12
C ALA A 177 -3.41 -4.97 -25.42
N LYS A 178 -4.30 -4.44 -26.27
CA LYS A 178 -4.33 -3.00 -26.60
C LYS A 178 -4.69 -2.16 -25.38
N TYR A 179 -5.67 -2.60 -24.61
CA TYR A 179 -6.10 -1.91 -23.41
C TYR A 179 -5.07 -2.06 -22.27
N MET A 180 -4.45 -3.24 -22.13
CA MET A 180 -3.31 -3.44 -21.22
C MET A 180 -2.18 -2.45 -21.52
N ALA A 181 -1.81 -2.29 -22.79
CA ALA A 181 -0.77 -1.35 -23.20
C ALA A 181 -1.13 0.10 -22.84
N TYR A 182 -2.37 0.51 -23.06
CA TYR A 182 -2.87 1.82 -22.65
C TYR A 182 -2.80 2.02 -21.13
N MET A 183 -3.35 1.08 -20.34
CA MET A 183 -3.39 1.17 -18.88
C MET A 183 -2.00 1.11 -18.23
N PHE A 184 -1.02 0.47 -18.90
CA PHE A 184 0.37 0.43 -18.45
C PHE A 184 1.11 1.72 -18.82
N LYS A 185 0.86 2.27 -20.01
CA LYS A 185 1.51 3.50 -20.50
C LYS A 185 1.10 4.73 -19.70
N TYR A 186 -0.18 4.84 -19.34
CA TYR A 186 -0.73 6.02 -18.65
C TYR A 186 -1.25 5.63 -17.26
N ASP A 187 -0.57 6.11 -16.21
CA ASP A 187 -0.99 5.92 -14.82
C ASP A 187 -1.24 7.27 -14.14
N SER A 188 -2.44 7.47 -13.59
CA SER A 188 -2.82 8.73 -12.94
C SER A 188 -2.07 9.00 -11.64
N THR A 189 -1.52 7.97 -11.00
CA THR A 189 -0.78 8.09 -9.73
C THR A 189 0.72 8.16 -9.99
N HIS A 190 1.25 7.21 -10.77
CA HIS A 190 2.69 7.03 -10.98
C HIS A 190 3.20 7.65 -12.29
N GLY A 191 2.36 8.45 -12.95
CA GLY A 191 2.64 9.11 -14.21
C GLY A 191 2.88 8.14 -15.38
N ASN A 192 3.25 8.71 -16.53
CA ASN A 192 3.49 7.92 -17.75
C ASN A 192 4.68 6.97 -17.59
N TYR A 193 4.55 5.77 -18.15
CA TYR A 193 5.67 4.84 -18.28
C TYR A 193 6.80 5.47 -19.11
N LYS A 194 8.05 5.32 -18.63
CA LYS A 194 9.23 5.96 -19.22
C LYS A 194 9.92 5.11 -20.30
N GLY A 195 9.65 3.81 -20.32
CA GLY A 195 10.17 2.89 -21.33
C GLY A 195 9.26 2.82 -22.57
N THR A 196 9.52 1.83 -23.42
CA THR A 196 8.69 1.55 -24.60
C THR A 196 7.66 0.48 -24.28
N ILE A 197 6.47 0.63 -24.86
CA ILE A 197 5.44 -0.40 -24.86
C ILE A 197 4.75 -0.43 -26.23
N ASN A 198 4.80 -1.60 -26.87
CA ASN A 198 4.21 -1.86 -28.18
C ASN A 198 3.28 -3.08 -28.08
N VAL A 199 2.20 -3.06 -28.87
CA VAL A 199 1.34 -4.24 -29.06
C VAL A 199 1.84 -4.93 -30.32
N ILE A 200 2.33 -6.16 -30.19
CA ILE A 200 2.79 -6.96 -31.34
C ILE A 200 1.59 -7.62 -32.01
N ASP A 201 0.76 -8.27 -31.20
CA ASP A 201 -0.49 -8.92 -31.60
C ASP A 201 -1.45 -8.99 -30.39
N ASP A 202 -2.60 -9.64 -30.56
CA ASP A 202 -3.63 -9.75 -29.52
C ASP A 202 -3.19 -10.56 -28.28
N SER A 203 -2.09 -11.31 -28.39
CA SER A 203 -1.54 -12.21 -27.37
C SER A 203 -0.13 -11.84 -26.91
N THR A 204 0.46 -10.75 -27.42
CA THR A 204 1.86 -10.39 -27.13
C THR A 204 2.03 -8.87 -27.02
N LEU A 205 2.59 -8.44 -25.89
CA LEU A 205 3.13 -7.10 -25.68
C LEU A 205 4.65 -7.12 -25.81
N GLU A 206 5.24 -6.04 -26.29
CA GLU A 206 6.68 -5.80 -26.21
C GLU A 206 6.93 -4.61 -25.27
N ILE A 207 7.72 -4.83 -24.22
CA ILE A 207 8.09 -3.80 -23.24
C ILE A 207 9.61 -3.71 -23.15
N ASN A 208 10.17 -2.55 -23.50
CA ASN A 208 11.63 -2.35 -23.61
C ASN A 208 12.34 -3.41 -24.46
N GLY A 209 11.71 -3.82 -25.58
CA GLY A 209 12.26 -4.85 -26.48
C GLY A 209 12.13 -6.28 -25.97
N LYS A 210 11.35 -6.54 -24.91
CA LYS A 210 11.09 -7.89 -24.38
C LYS A 210 9.62 -8.25 -24.56
N GLU A 211 9.37 -9.45 -25.05
CA GLU A 211 8.01 -9.97 -25.18
C GLU A 211 7.41 -10.38 -23.83
N VAL A 212 6.13 -10.05 -23.63
CA VAL A 212 5.29 -10.48 -22.52
C VAL A 212 4.01 -11.04 -23.11
N LYS A 213 3.71 -12.31 -22.84
CA LYS A 213 2.51 -12.97 -23.35
C LYS A 213 1.27 -12.53 -22.58
N VAL A 214 0.17 -12.35 -23.30
CA VAL A 214 -1.13 -11.93 -22.77
C VAL A 214 -2.09 -13.11 -22.85
N VAL A 215 -2.77 -13.36 -21.74
CA VAL A 215 -3.77 -14.41 -21.60
C VAL A 215 -5.04 -13.82 -20.97
N ASP A 216 -6.19 -14.41 -21.27
CA ASP A 216 -7.52 -13.90 -20.90
C ASP A 216 -8.39 -14.95 -20.18
N LYS A 217 -7.79 -15.88 -19.43
CA LYS A 217 -8.55 -16.94 -18.75
C LYS A 217 -9.15 -16.46 -17.44
N ARG A 218 -10.41 -16.86 -17.22
CA ARG A 218 -11.12 -16.64 -15.94
C ARG A 218 -10.78 -17.67 -14.90
N ASP A 219 -10.61 -18.94 -15.31
CA ASP A 219 -10.16 -20.00 -14.42
C ASP A 219 -8.62 -20.02 -14.41
N PRO A 220 -7.98 -19.81 -13.25
CA PRO A 220 -6.54 -19.90 -13.13
C PRO A 220 -5.94 -21.24 -13.55
N ALA A 221 -6.72 -22.32 -13.54
CA ALA A 221 -6.29 -23.65 -13.95
C ALA A 221 -6.10 -23.80 -15.47
N GLU A 222 -6.73 -22.92 -16.27
CA GLU A 222 -6.62 -22.92 -17.73
C GLU A 222 -5.44 -22.11 -18.25
N ILE A 223 -4.73 -21.38 -17.37
CA ILE A 223 -3.60 -20.55 -17.76
C ILE A 223 -2.35 -21.45 -17.90
N PRO A 224 -1.75 -21.56 -19.10
CA PRO A 224 -0.65 -22.50 -19.35
C PRO A 224 0.70 -21.92 -18.92
N TRP A 225 0.89 -21.66 -17.62
CA TRP A 225 2.10 -21.02 -17.08
C TRP A 225 3.41 -21.70 -17.48
N ALA A 226 3.46 -23.04 -17.52
CA ALA A 226 4.65 -23.78 -17.95
C ALA A 226 5.03 -23.49 -19.41
N ASP A 227 4.05 -23.47 -20.32
CA ASP A 227 4.28 -23.19 -21.75
C ASP A 227 4.74 -21.74 -21.96
N LEU A 228 4.28 -20.84 -21.09
CA LEU A 228 4.68 -19.42 -21.06
C LEU A 228 6.02 -19.19 -20.34
N GLY A 229 6.60 -20.23 -19.72
CA GLY A 229 7.86 -20.16 -18.99
C GLY A 229 7.79 -19.50 -17.61
N ALA A 230 6.59 -19.29 -17.05
CA ALA A 230 6.41 -18.65 -15.75
C ALA A 230 6.55 -19.67 -14.61
N GLU A 231 7.56 -19.50 -13.76
CA GLU A 231 7.78 -20.37 -12.59
C GLU A 231 7.10 -19.83 -11.33
N TYR A 232 7.13 -18.52 -11.14
CA TYR A 232 6.52 -17.82 -10.01
C TYR A 232 5.31 -17.04 -10.49
N VAL A 233 4.17 -17.16 -9.83
CA VAL A 233 2.95 -16.42 -10.19
C VAL A 233 2.60 -15.43 -9.10
N VAL A 234 2.41 -14.17 -9.47
CA VAL A 234 1.79 -13.15 -8.62
C VAL A 234 0.28 -13.24 -8.81
N GLU A 235 -0.42 -13.68 -7.76
CA GLU A 235 -1.88 -13.70 -7.70
C GLU A 235 -2.37 -12.34 -7.16
N SER A 236 -2.74 -11.46 -8.09
CA SER A 236 -3.17 -10.08 -7.82
C SER A 236 -4.57 -9.74 -8.34
N SER A 237 -5.42 -10.75 -8.57
CA SER A 237 -6.83 -10.55 -8.92
C SER A 237 -7.67 -10.11 -7.72
N GLY A 238 -7.24 -10.47 -6.50
CA GLY A 238 -7.97 -10.23 -5.26
C GLY A 238 -9.10 -11.24 -4.98
N VAL A 239 -9.28 -12.26 -5.84
CA VAL A 239 -10.37 -13.25 -5.71
C VAL A 239 -9.88 -14.63 -5.26
N PHE A 240 -8.64 -14.98 -5.58
CA PHE A 240 -8.03 -16.29 -5.29
C PHE A 240 -7.07 -16.24 -4.09
N THR A 241 -7.54 -15.72 -2.95
CA THR A 241 -6.70 -15.42 -1.77
C THR A 241 -6.54 -16.55 -0.76
N THR A 242 -7.03 -17.76 -1.06
CA THR A 242 -6.85 -18.95 -0.22
C THR A 242 -5.92 -19.96 -0.88
N VAL A 243 -5.27 -20.82 -0.10
CA VAL A 243 -4.39 -21.88 -0.62
C VAL A 243 -5.13 -22.74 -1.66
N ALA A 244 -6.36 -23.16 -1.35
CA ALA A 244 -7.17 -23.96 -2.26
C ALA A 244 -7.42 -23.27 -3.61
N LYS A 245 -7.76 -21.98 -3.61
CA LYS A 245 -8.04 -21.21 -4.83
C LYS A 245 -6.76 -20.89 -5.62
N ALA A 246 -5.71 -20.46 -4.94
CA ALA A 246 -4.42 -20.15 -5.56
C ALA A 246 -3.72 -21.40 -6.12
N SER A 247 -4.02 -22.59 -5.58
CA SER A 247 -3.46 -23.85 -6.08
C SER A 247 -3.84 -24.18 -7.53
N SER A 248 -4.90 -23.55 -8.06
CA SER A 248 -5.27 -23.70 -9.47
C SER A 248 -4.14 -23.28 -10.41
N HIS A 249 -3.31 -22.30 -10.06
CA HIS A 249 -2.14 -21.91 -10.86
C HIS A 249 -1.11 -23.04 -11.02
N LEU A 250 -1.00 -23.94 -10.04
CA LEU A 250 -0.07 -25.07 -10.09
C LEU A 250 -0.48 -26.09 -11.16
N LYS A 251 -1.79 -26.19 -11.48
CA LYS A 251 -2.28 -27.04 -12.58
C LYS A 251 -1.80 -26.55 -13.94
N GLY A 252 -1.64 -25.23 -14.10
CA GLY A 252 -1.04 -24.60 -15.27
C GLY A 252 0.49 -24.74 -15.35
N GLY A 253 1.12 -25.38 -14.36
CA GLY A 253 2.56 -25.63 -14.33
C GLY A 253 3.41 -24.57 -13.64
N ALA A 254 2.79 -23.60 -12.95
CA ALA A 254 3.53 -22.71 -12.05
C ALA A 254 4.15 -23.52 -10.90
N LYS A 255 5.34 -23.12 -10.43
CA LYS A 255 6.03 -23.75 -9.30
C LYS A 255 5.67 -23.11 -7.98
N LYS A 256 5.50 -21.79 -7.97
CA LYS A 256 5.24 -20.98 -6.76
C LYS A 256 4.16 -19.95 -7.02
N VAL A 257 3.36 -19.65 -6.00
CA VAL A 257 2.31 -18.62 -6.05
C VAL A 257 2.45 -17.67 -4.88
N ILE A 258 2.44 -16.37 -5.17
CA ILE A 258 2.50 -15.28 -4.20
C ILE A 258 1.18 -14.53 -4.27
N ILE A 259 0.36 -14.68 -3.25
CA ILE A 259 -0.90 -13.95 -3.09
C ILE A 259 -0.58 -12.52 -2.67
N SER A 260 -0.99 -11.54 -3.48
CA SER A 260 -0.75 -10.10 -3.25
C SER A 260 -1.80 -9.48 -2.32
N ALA A 261 -2.25 -10.23 -1.32
CA ALA A 261 -3.21 -9.84 -0.30
C ALA A 261 -3.08 -10.76 0.93
N PRO A 262 -3.61 -10.37 2.11
CA PRO A 262 -3.72 -11.28 3.24
C PRO A 262 -4.48 -12.55 2.86
N SER A 263 -3.94 -13.69 3.28
CA SER A 263 -4.60 -14.99 3.14
C SER A 263 -5.16 -15.47 4.46
N ALA A 264 -6.27 -16.19 4.41
CA ALA A 264 -6.85 -16.83 5.58
C ALA A 264 -6.01 -18.03 6.04
N ASP A 265 -5.39 -18.75 5.11
CA ASP A 265 -4.79 -20.07 5.29
C ASP A 265 -3.35 -20.18 4.74
N ALA A 266 -2.91 -19.30 3.83
CA ALA A 266 -1.53 -19.32 3.35
C ALA A 266 -0.56 -18.67 4.35
N PRO A 267 0.68 -19.20 4.52
CA PRO A 267 1.73 -18.56 5.30
C PRO A 267 2.00 -17.13 4.80
N MET A 268 2.07 -16.17 5.71
CA MET A 268 2.32 -14.77 5.39
C MET A 268 3.76 -14.37 5.68
N PHE A 269 4.34 -13.63 4.75
CA PHE A 269 5.68 -13.08 4.86
C PHE A 269 5.69 -11.58 4.70
N VAL A 270 6.53 -10.92 5.48
CA VAL A 270 6.92 -9.51 5.33
C VAL A 270 8.44 -9.47 5.24
N VAL A 271 8.94 -8.93 4.13
CA VAL A 271 10.39 -8.80 3.89
C VAL A 271 11.00 -7.81 4.88
N GLY A 272 12.12 -8.21 5.50
CA GLY A 272 12.78 -7.51 6.60
C GLY A 272 12.26 -7.93 7.99
N VAL A 273 11.31 -8.87 8.07
CA VAL A 273 10.67 -9.28 9.32
C VAL A 273 10.79 -10.78 9.52
N ASN A 274 10.16 -11.58 8.63
CA ASN A 274 10.08 -13.03 8.80
C ASN A 274 10.34 -13.82 7.52
N GLU A 275 10.80 -13.20 6.43
CA GLU A 275 11.08 -13.87 5.15
C GLU A 275 12.01 -15.08 5.32
N LYS A 276 12.98 -15.00 6.24
CA LYS A 276 13.93 -16.09 6.55
C LYS A 276 13.28 -17.35 7.11
N THR A 277 12.01 -17.29 7.54
CA THR A 277 11.24 -18.46 7.99
C THR A 277 10.60 -19.23 6.83
N TYR A 278 10.69 -18.72 5.60
CA TYR A 278 10.24 -19.39 4.40
C TYR A 278 10.95 -20.73 4.20
N LYS A 279 10.18 -21.75 3.82
CA LYS A 279 10.69 -23.08 3.51
C LYS A 279 10.35 -23.43 2.05
N PRO A 280 11.25 -24.04 1.27
CA PRO A 280 11.01 -24.39 -0.13
C PRO A 280 9.83 -25.32 -0.40
N ASN A 281 9.26 -25.98 0.59
CA ASN A 281 8.03 -26.77 0.45
C ASN A 281 6.74 -25.94 0.59
N MET A 282 6.86 -24.64 0.86
CA MET A 282 5.74 -23.70 0.83
C MET A 282 5.56 -23.21 -0.60
N ASP A 283 4.64 -23.84 -1.33
CA ASP A 283 4.40 -23.52 -2.75
C ASP A 283 3.53 -22.28 -2.92
N ILE A 284 2.65 -22.02 -1.96
CA ILE A 284 1.69 -20.91 -1.98
C ILE A 284 1.88 -20.09 -0.71
N VAL A 285 2.22 -18.83 -0.88
CA VAL A 285 2.48 -17.89 0.21
C VAL A 285 1.74 -16.57 -0.02
N SER A 286 1.63 -15.76 1.01
CA SER A 286 1.03 -14.42 0.93
C SER A 286 2.07 -13.36 1.34
N ASN A 287 2.12 -12.26 0.60
CA ASN A 287 2.94 -11.10 0.96
C ASN A 287 2.22 -10.17 1.97
N ALA A 288 1.26 -10.70 2.74
CA ALA A 288 0.39 -9.96 3.64
C ALA A 288 -0.32 -8.76 2.95
N SER A 289 -0.59 -7.67 3.68
CA SER A 289 -1.11 -6.40 3.11
C SER A 289 -0.06 -5.30 3.13
N CYS A 290 -0.30 -4.23 2.36
CA CYS A 290 0.45 -2.98 2.41
C CYS A 290 0.58 -2.42 3.85
N THR A 291 -0.53 -2.33 4.59
CA THR A 291 -0.52 -1.87 5.98
C THR A 291 0.29 -2.78 6.91
N THR A 292 0.27 -4.11 6.70
CA THR A 292 1.09 -5.04 7.51
C THR A 292 2.57 -4.87 7.20
N ASN A 293 2.92 -4.68 5.91
CA ASN A 293 4.29 -4.38 5.49
C ASN A 293 4.79 -3.03 6.05
N CYS A 294 3.91 -2.06 6.28
CA CYS A 294 4.26 -0.81 6.95
C CYS A 294 4.44 -1.00 8.47
N LEU A 295 3.46 -1.63 9.13
CA LEU A 295 3.45 -1.74 10.59
C LEU A 295 4.50 -2.72 11.14
N ALA A 296 4.72 -3.86 10.48
CA ALA A 296 5.54 -4.93 11.05
C ALA A 296 7.03 -4.56 11.22
N PRO A 297 7.72 -3.90 10.26
CA PRO A 297 9.10 -3.46 10.46
C PRO A 297 9.23 -2.45 11.62
N LEU A 298 8.30 -1.49 11.72
CA LEU A 298 8.28 -0.54 12.83
C LEU A 298 8.05 -1.25 14.18
N ALA A 299 7.04 -2.12 14.24
CA ALA A 299 6.72 -2.88 15.45
C ALA A 299 7.87 -3.80 15.87
N LYS A 300 8.59 -4.42 14.92
CA LYS A 300 9.78 -5.23 15.17
C LYS A 300 10.85 -4.44 15.90
N VAL A 301 11.25 -3.28 15.37
CA VAL A 301 12.30 -2.45 15.98
C VAL A 301 11.91 -2.00 17.39
N VAL A 302 10.69 -1.48 17.54
CA VAL A 302 10.20 -1.02 18.85
C VAL A 302 10.11 -2.18 19.85
N HIS A 303 9.64 -3.35 19.40
CA HIS A 303 9.50 -4.52 20.27
C HIS A 303 10.84 -5.09 20.71
N GLU A 304 11.81 -5.22 19.81
CA GLU A 304 13.11 -5.81 20.13
C GLU A 304 13.91 -4.94 21.13
N GLU A 305 13.86 -3.61 20.97
CA GLU A 305 14.60 -2.71 21.87
C GLU A 305 13.86 -2.48 23.20
N PHE A 306 12.57 -2.13 23.12
CA PHE A 306 11.80 -1.60 24.25
C PHE A 306 10.69 -2.53 24.75
N GLY A 307 10.34 -3.56 23.99
CA GLY A 307 9.15 -4.38 24.24
C GLY A 307 7.85 -3.62 23.98
N ILE A 308 6.85 -4.32 23.48
CA ILE A 308 5.48 -3.79 23.30
C ILE A 308 4.58 -4.63 24.20
N LEU A 309 3.90 -3.98 25.14
CA LEU A 309 2.90 -4.61 25.99
C LEU A 309 1.60 -4.82 25.21
N GLU A 310 1.08 -3.73 24.67
CA GLU A 310 -0.16 -3.68 23.90
C GLU A 310 -0.16 -2.46 22.99
N GLY A 311 -0.89 -2.53 21.88
CA GLY A 311 -1.00 -1.42 20.94
C GLY A 311 -2.24 -1.46 20.07
N LEU A 312 -2.71 -0.26 19.75
CA LEU A 312 -3.81 -0.02 18.82
C LEU A 312 -3.30 0.74 17.62
N MET A 313 -3.61 0.22 16.44
CA MET A 313 -3.26 0.84 15.18
C MET A 313 -4.48 1.44 14.49
N THR A 314 -4.32 2.66 13.99
CA THR A 314 -5.21 3.22 12.98
C THR A 314 -4.40 3.41 11.71
N THR A 315 -4.94 3.02 10.56
CA THR A 315 -4.37 3.46 9.28
C THR A 315 -5.31 4.43 8.61
N VAL A 316 -4.80 5.62 8.29
CA VAL A 316 -5.47 6.56 7.39
C VAL A 316 -5.02 6.20 5.99
N HIS A 317 -5.93 5.60 5.22
CA HIS A 317 -5.61 4.83 4.04
C HIS A 317 -6.24 5.45 2.79
N ALA A 318 -5.46 5.55 1.73
CA ALA A 318 -5.93 6.00 0.42
C ALA A 318 -7.08 5.16 -0.13
N THR A 319 -7.78 5.74 -1.10
CA THR A 319 -8.85 5.07 -1.83
C THR A 319 -8.32 3.85 -2.60
N THR A 320 -9.09 2.75 -2.61
CA THR A 320 -8.74 1.55 -3.40
C THR A 320 -9.85 1.17 -4.38
N ALA A 321 -9.52 0.33 -5.36
CA ALA A 321 -10.43 -0.10 -6.44
C ALA A 321 -11.74 -0.77 -5.97
N THR A 322 -11.81 -1.25 -4.73
CA THR A 322 -13.03 -1.83 -4.16
C THR A 322 -14.08 -0.80 -3.75
N GLN A 323 -13.69 0.46 -3.57
CA GLN A 323 -14.58 1.56 -3.19
C GLN A 323 -15.33 2.12 -4.41
N LYS A 324 -16.40 2.88 -4.16
CA LYS A 324 -17.29 3.39 -5.21
C LYS A 324 -17.10 4.89 -5.42
N THR A 325 -17.28 5.35 -6.65
CA THR A 325 -17.26 6.79 -6.98
C THR A 325 -18.45 7.52 -6.36
N VAL A 326 -19.61 6.87 -6.34
CA VAL A 326 -20.86 7.34 -5.73
C VAL A 326 -21.44 6.24 -4.83
N ASP A 327 -22.40 6.59 -3.99
CA ASP A 327 -23.06 5.64 -3.10
C ASP A 327 -23.64 4.44 -3.88
N GLY A 328 -23.26 3.22 -3.48
CA GLY A 328 -23.70 1.99 -4.15
C GLY A 328 -23.44 0.72 -3.34
N PRO A 329 -23.88 -0.44 -3.85
CA PRO A 329 -23.74 -1.72 -3.14
C PRO A 329 -22.26 -2.11 -2.96
N SER A 330 -21.94 -2.64 -1.77
CA SER A 330 -20.61 -3.15 -1.44
C SER A 330 -20.71 -4.58 -0.93
N MET A 331 -19.88 -5.45 -1.50
CA MET A 331 -19.84 -6.88 -1.18
C MET A 331 -19.14 -7.18 0.15
N LYS A 332 -18.33 -6.23 0.65
CA LYS A 332 -17.48 -6.44 1.82
C LYS A 332 -18.09 -5.87 3.10
N ASP A 333 -18.51 -4.61 3.05
CA ASP A 333 -19.11 -3.88 4.17
C ASP A 333 -19.95 -2.70 3.68
N TRP A 334 -20.97 -2.29 4.45
CA TRP A 334 -21.90 -1.23 4.03
C TRP A 334 -21.23 0.14 3.88
N ARG A 335 -20.25 0.46 4.74
CA ARG A 335 -19.59 1.78 4.76
C ARG A 335 -18.74 2.01 3.51
N GLY A 336 -18.07 0.97 3.01
CA GLY A 336 -17.27 0.98 1.80
C GLY A 336 -18.08 1.13 0.51
N GLY A 337 -19.41 1.06 0.59
CA GLY A 337 -20.31 1.39 -0.51
C GLY A 337 -20.53 2.89 -0.70
N ARG A 338 -20.12 3.73 0.26
CA ARG A 338 -20.28 5.19 0.18
C ARG A 338 -19.27 5.82 -0.77
N GLY A 339 -19.63 6.95 -1.37
CA GLY A 339 -18.77 7.69 -2.32
C GLY A 339 -17.38 8.01 -1.75
N ALA A 340 -16.34 7.49 -2.40
CA ALA A 340 -14.97 7.46 -1.88
C ALA A 340 -14.32 8.84 -1.76
N SER A 341 -14.59 9.75 -2.69
CA SER A 341 -14.00 11.10 -2.70
C SER A 341 -14.69 12.09 -1.75
N GLN A 342 -15.83 11.69 -1.15
CA GLN A 342 -16.69 12.58 -0.36
C GLN A 342 -16.66 12.27 1.13
N ASN A 343 -16.07 11.15 1.56
CA ASN A 343 -16.22 10.64 2.91
C ASN A 343 -14.88 10.23 3.53
N ILE A 344 -14.80 10.38 4.85
CA ILE A 344 -13.90 9.61 5.69
C ILE A 344 -14.66 8.35 6.09
N ILE A 345 -14.19 7.18 5.67
CA ILE A 345 -14.93 5.92 5.79
C ILE A 345 -14.22 4.99 6.78
N PRO A 346 -14.77 4.77 7.99
CA PRO A 346 -14.20 3.79 8.90
C PRO A 346 -14.39 2.37 8.34
N SER A 347 -13.34 1.56 8.40
CA SER A 347 -13.30 0.18 7.90
C SER A 347 -12.53 -0.72 8.87
N SER A 348 -12.92 -2.00 8.94
CA SER A 348 -12.16 -2.98 9.70
C SER A 348 -10.93 -3.43 8.90
N THR A 349 -9.84 -3.73 9.62
CA THR A 349 -8.62 -4.28 9.03
C THR A 349 -8.04 -5.38 9.90
N GLY A 350 -7.57 -6.45 9.25
CA GLY A 350 -6.82 -7.52 9.92
C GLY A 350 -5.32 -7.24 10.02
N ALA A 351 -4.83 -6.11 9.49
CA ALA A 351 -3.39 -5.87 9.33
C ALA A 351 -2.60 -5.88 10.65
N ALA A 352 -3.09 -5.20 11.69
CA ALA A 352 -2.44 -5.22 13.00
C ALA A 352 -2.45 -6.62 13.64
N LYS A 353 -3.54 -7.38 13.47
CA LYS A 353 -3.59 -8.79 13.93
C LYS A 353 -2.64 -9.68 13.13
N ALA A 354 -2.43 -9.38 11.84
CA ALA A 354 -1.50 -10.10 10.98
C ALA A 354 -0.03 -9.86 11.38
N VAL A 355 0.30 -8.77 12.07
CA VAL A 355 1.62 -8.58 12.68
C VAL A 355 1.94 -9.72 13.65
N GLY A 356 0.97 -10.13 14.48
CA GLY A 356 1.11 -11.29 15.37
C GLY A 356 1.35 -12.63 14.68
N LYS A 357 1.10 -12.73 13.36
CA LYS A 357 1.42 -13.94 12.56
C LYS A 357 2.85 -13.92 12.03
N VAL A 358 3.40 -12.74 11.76
CA VAL A 358 4.79 -12.58 11.25
C VAL A 358 5.80 -12.32 12.37
N LEU A 359 5.33 -11.81 13.50
CA LEU A 359 6.06 -11.61 14.77
C LEU A 359 5.25 -12.30 15.87
N PRO A 360 5.40 -13.62 16.07
CA PRO A 360 4.60 -14.41 17.01
C PRO A 360 4.57 -13.87 18.45
N GLU A 361 5.64 -13.21 18.89
CA GLU A 361 5.79 -12.54 20.19
C GLU A 361 4.84 -11.34 20.37
N LEU A 362 4.29 -10.81 19.28
CA LEU A 362 3.27 -9.76 19.27
C LEU A 362 1.84 -10.31 19.07
N ASN A 363 1.66 -11.63 19.02
CA ASN A 363 0.35 -12.23 18.85
C ASN A 363 -0.59 -11.88 20.02
N GLY A 364 -1.76 -11.34 19.70
CA GLY A 364 -2.73 -10.86 20.68
C GLY A 364 -2.42 -9.48 21.29
N LYS A 365 -1.23 -8.91 21.05
CA LYS A 365 -0.82 -7.60 21.58
C LYS A 365 -1.23 -6.42 20.69
N LEU A 366 -1.43 -6.67 19.39
CA LEU A 366 -1.76 -5.64 18.40
C LEU A 366 -3.09 -5.90 17.70
N THR A 367 -3.93 -4.87 17.63
CA THR A 367 -5.14 -4.84 16.80
C THR A 367 -5.36 -3.42 16.28
N GLY A 368 -6.33 -3.22 15.39
CA GLY A 368 -6.53 -1.90 14.82
C GLY A 368 -7.71 -1.78 13.87
N MET A 369 -7.84 -0.59 13.30
CA MET A 369 -8.88 -0.22 12.35
C MET A 369 -8.30 0.67 11.23
N ALA A 370 -9.12 1.02 10.24
CA ALA A 370 -8.73 1.93 9.18
C ALA A 370 -9.76 3.04 8.98
N PHE A 371 -9.32 4.20 8.52
CA PHE A 371 -10.15 5.22 7.89
C PHE A 371 -9.73 5.34 6.44
N ARG A 372 -10.65 5.11 5.49
CA ARG A 372 -10.41 5.43 4.07
C ARG A 372 -10.66 6.91 3.86
N VAL A 373 -9.74 7.58 3.17
CA VAL A 373 -9.81 9.03 2.92
C VAL A 373 -9.70 9.37 1.43
N PRO A 374 -10.15 10.57 1.00
CA PRO A 374 -10.10 11.03 -0.39
C PRO A 374 -8.71 11.33 -0.97
N THR A 375 -7.74 10.45 -0.76
CA THR A 375 -6.43 10.48 -1.45
C THR A 375 -6.34 9.32 -2.44
N SER A 376 -5.68 9.55 -3.59
CA SER A 376 -5.56 8.56 -4.66
C SER A 376 -4.56 7.45 -4.33
N ASN A 377 -3.51 7.78 -3.57
CA ASN A 377 -2.48 6.86 -3.11
C ASN A 377 -1.77 7.43 -1.89
N VAL A 378 -0.87 6.63 -1.32
CA VAL A 378 -0.14 6.85 -0.07
C VAL A 378 -1.05 6.84 1.14
N SER A 379 -0.61 6.09 2.14
CA SER A 379 -1.32 5.87 3.38
C SER A 379 -0.36 6.06 4.55
N VAL A 380 -0.92 6.19 5.74
CA VAL A 380 -0.15 6.36 6.97
C VAL A 380 -0.68 5.43 8.06
N VAL A 381 0.25 4.87 8.83
CA VAL A 381 0.00 4.12 10.05
C VAL A 381 0.20 5.06 11.24
N ASP A 382 -0.78 5.07 12.13
CA ASP A 382 -0.70 5.59 13.50
C ASP A 382 -0.71 4.37 14.42
N LEU A 383 0.41 4.10 15.09
CA LEU A 383 0.53 3.08 16.12
C LEU A 383 0.62 3.77 17.48
N THR A 384 -0.41 3.59 18.30
CA THR A 384 -0.37 3.99 19.71
C THR A 384 -0.12 2.75 20.56
N CYS A 385 0.97 2.72 21.31
CA CYS A 385 1.33 1.53 22.07
C CYS A 385 1.97 1.86 23.43
N ARG A 386 1.90 0.87 24.32
CA ARG A 386 2.59 0.88 25.61
C ARG A 386 3.85 0.02 25.53
N LEU A 387 4.98 0.58 25.92
CA LEU A 387 6.28 -0.08 25.96
C LEU A 387 6.45 -0.88 27.27
N GLU A 388 7.24 -1.95 27.24
CA GLU A 388 7.62 -2.70 28.45
C GLU A 388 8.73 -1.98 29.22
N LYS A 389 9.73 -1.47 28.51
CA LYS A 389 10.85 -0.68 29.04
C LYS A 389 10.57 0.79 28.78
N ASP A 390 10.69 1.61 29.83
CA ASP A 390 10.63 3.07 29.72
C ASP A 390 11.74 3.58 28.78
N ALA A 391 11.39 4.46 27.85
CA ALA A 391 12.30 5.12 26.92
C ALA A 391 11.91 6.59 26.75
N SER A 392 12.86 7.46 26.38
CA SER A 392 12.50 8.77 25.84
C SER A 392 12.09 8.61 24.36
N TYR A 393 11.30 9.56 23.84
CA TYR A 393 10.96 9.56 22.42
C TYR A 393 12.20 9.67 21.53
N GLU A 394 13.23 10.41 21.99
CA GLU A 394 14.54 10.51 21.32
C GLU A 394 15.25 9.15 21.24
N ASP A 395 15.21 8.33 22.29
CA ASP A 395 15.80 6.99 22.27
C ASP A 395 15.09 6.08 21.24
N VAL A 396 13.76 6.18 21.16
CA VAL A 396 12.98 5.42 20.17
C VAL A 396 13.30 5.88 18.75
N LYS A 397 13.37 7.20 18.51
CA LYS A 397 13.80 7.76 17.23
C LYS A 397 15.18 7.25 16.82
N ALA A 398 16.14 7.26 17.74
CA ALA A 398 17.50 6.79 17.50
C ALA A 398 17.53 5.30 17.11
N ALA A 399 16.76 4.45 17.79
CA ALA A 399 16.64 3.03 17.46
C ALA A 399 16.04 2.80 16.06
N ILE A 400 14.98 3.52 15.72
CA ILE A 400 14.34 3.44 14.40
C ILE A 400 15.28 3.93 13.30
N LYS A 401 15.97 5.06 13.53
CA LYS A 401 16.96 5.61 12.59
C LYS A 401 18.08 4.60 12.35
N PHE A 402 18.65 4.02 13.41
CA PHE A 402 19.68 2.98 13.31
C PHE A 402 19.20 1.78 12.48
N ALA A 403 18.00 1.27 12.77
CA ALA A 403 17.44 0.15 12.01
C ALA A 403 17.23 0.49 10.53
N SER A 404 16.75 1.71 10.23
CA SER A 404 16.51 2.20 8.86
C SER A 404 17.80 2.39 8.04
N GLU A 405 18.91 2.71 8.69
CA GLU A 405 20.22 2.92 8.04
C GLU A 405 21.04 1.61 7.98
N GLY A 406 20.70 0.62 8.81
CA GLY A 406 21.35 -0.67 8.90
C GLY A 406 20.47 -1.85 8.44
N PRO A 407 19.98 -2.71 9.37
CA PRO A 407 19.36 -3.99 9.05
C PRO A 407 18.09 -3.93 8.18
N LEU A 408 17.35 -2.83 8.23
CA LEU A 408 16.10 -2.64 7.48
C LEU A 408 16.24 -1.61 6.34
N ARG A 409 17.46 -1.29 5.92
CA ARG A 409 17.71 -0.35 4.83
C ARG A 409 16.97 -0.76 3.56
N GLY A 410 16.21 0.18 2.99
CA GLY A 410 15.37 -0.05 1.81
C GLY A 410 13.98 -0.64 2.11
N ILE A 411 13.73 -1.05 3.36
CA ILE A 411 12.44 -1.52 3.86
C ILE A 411 11.82 -0.48 4.81
N LEU A 412 12.57 -0.09 5.84
CA LEU A 412 12.22 0.96 6.81
C LEU A 412 13.03 2.22 6.49
N GLY A 413 12.34 3.35 6.41
CA GLY A 413 12.91 4.69 6.29
C GLY A 413 12.69 5.51 7.56
N TYR A 414 13.44 6.61 7.66
CA TYR A 414 13.35 7.58 8.73
C TYR A 414 13.39 8.99 8.12
N THR A 415 12.56 9.90 8.60
CA THR A 415 12.57 11.32 8.20
C THR A 415 12.28 12.23 9.39
N GLU A 416 12.92 13.40 9.38
CA GLU A 416 12.67 14.55 10.27
C GLU A 416 12.20 15.78 9.48
N GLU A 417 11.93 15.62 8.18
CA GLU A 417 11.41 16.68 7.32
C GLU A 417 9.89 16.82 7.49
N ASP A 418 9.37 18.02 7.24
CA ASP A 418 7.93 18.32 7.31
C ASP A 418 7.20 17.84 6.05
N VAL A 419 7.08 16.52 5.95
CA VAL A 419 6.52 15.78 4.80
C VAL A 419 5.00 15.60 4.86
N VAL A 420 4.40 15.38 3.70
CA VAL A 420 2.99 15.02 3.53
C VAL A 420 2.84 13.82 2.58
N SER A 421 1.62 13.31 2.41
CA SER A 421 1.37 12.06 1.67
C SER A 421 1.96 12.04 0.26
N ASN A 422 1.88 13.14 -0.49
CA ASN A 422 2.34 13.16 -1.89
C ASN A 422 3.85 13.01 -2.04
N ASP A 423 4.63 13.32 -1.00
CA ASP A 423 6.10 13.23 -1.04
C ASP A 423 6.58 11.77 -1.11
N PHE A 424 5.70 10.82 -0.81
CA PHE A 424 5.98 9.39 -0.82
C PHE A 424 5.44 8.65 -2.05
N ILE A 425 4.85 9.35 -3.03
CA ILE A 425 4.39 8.69 -4.26
C ILE A 425 5.60 8.10 -4.99
N GLY A 426 5.56 6.79 -5.22
CA GLY A 426 6.67 6.06 -5.86
C GLY A 426 7.83 5.73 -4.91
N ASP A 427 7.69 5.96 -3.61
CA ASP A 427 8.67 5.50 -2.62
C ASP A 427 8.61 3.97 -2.47
N SER A 428 9.75 3.31 -2.67
CA SER A 428 9.83 1.85 -2.68
C SER A 428 9.92 1.22 -1.30
N ARG A 429 10.06 2.01 -0.23
CA ARG A 429 10.12 1.51 1.15
C ARG A 429 8.75 1.03 1.62
N SER A 430 8.75 0.06 2.53
CA SER A 430 7.51 -0.48 3.12
C SER A 430 6.95 0.43 4.21
N SER A 431 7.83 1.11 4.93
CA SER A 431 7.53 1.94 6.10
C SER A 431 8.50 3.11 6.13
N ILE A 432 8.02 4.33 6.30
CA ILE A 432 8.85 5.51 6.50
C ILE A 432 8.39 6.19 7.78
N PHE A 433 9.17 6.03 8.85
CA PHE A 433 8.87 6.62 10.14
C PHE A 433 9.04 8.14 10.10
N ASP A 434 8.01 8.84 10.55
CA ASP A 434 7.95 10.29 10.64
C ASP A 434 8.24 10.72 12.08
N ALA A 435 9.46 11.21 12.28
CA ALA A 435 9.97 11.54 13.60
C ALA A 435 9.18 12.68 14.27
N ASN A 436 8.74 13.67 13.50
CA ASN A 436 8.11 14.87 14.03
C ASN A 436 6.59 14.74 14.15
N ALA A 437 5.96 13.82 13.42
CA ALA A 437 4.51 13.58 13.51
C ALA A 437 4.10 12.68 14.68
N GLY A 438 5.01 11.84 15.21
CA GLY A 438 4.75 11.05 16.42
C GLY A 438 4.85 11.86 17.71
N ILE A 439 4.37 11.29 18.82
CA ILE A 439 4.36 11.97 20.11
C ILE A 439 4.40 10.98 21.27
N GLY A 440 5.25 11.24 22.26
CA GLY A 440 5.28 10.52 23.53
C GLY A 440 4.43 11.22 24.59
N LEU A 441 3.45 10.52 25.18
CA LEU A 441 2.69 11.03 26.33
C LEU A 441 3.46 10.81 27.64
N SER A 442 4.13 9.66 27.75
CA SER A 442 4.99 9.29 28.86
C SER A 442 6.16 8.44 28.37
N LYS A 443 7.06 8.05 29.27
CA LYS A 443 8.21 7.18 28.94
C LYS A 443 7.81 5.79 28.42
N SER A 444 6.60 5.34 28.70
CA SER A 444 6.09 4.04 28.28
C SER A 444 4.86 4.13 27.39
N PHE A 445 4.30 5.29 27.09
CA PHE A 445 3.11 5.40 26.24
C PHE A 445 3.31 6.42 25.13
N MET A 446 3.34 5.93 23.89
CA MET A 446 3.74 6.71 22.73
C MET A 446 2.88 6.42 21.51
N LYS A 447 2.82 7.41 20.62
CA LYS A 447 2.24 7.33 19.29
C LYS A 447 3.35 7.45 18.26
N PHE A 448 3.39 6.52 17.32
CA PHE A 448 4.32 6.48 16.20
C PHE A 448 3.57 6.65 14.88
N VAL A 449 4.13 7.43 13.97
CA VAL A 449 3.58 7.70 12.65
C VAL A 449 4.53 7.14 11.60
N SER A 450 3.98 6.37 10.65
CA SER A 450 4.77 5.85 9.53
C SER A 450 3.99 5.90 8.22
N TRP A 451 4.58 6.52 7.22
CA TRP A 451 4.06 6.59 5.85
C TRP A 451 4.35 5.31 5.08
N TYR A 452 3.56 5.06 4.03
CA TYR A 452 3.82 4.03 3.04
C TYR A 452 3.05 4.32 1.75
N ASP A 453 3.74 4.19 0.61
CA ASP A 453 3.05 4.03 -0.66
C ASP A 453 2.43 2.62 -0.70
N ASN A 454 1.11 2.57 -0.48
CA ASN A 454 0.35 1.32 -0.40
C ASN A 454 0.32 0.53 -1.72
N GLU A 455 0.76 1.11 -2.82
CA GLU A 455 0.86 0.47 -4.12
C GLU A 455 2.30 0.15 -4.48
N TRP A 456 3.18 1.16 -4.50
CA TRP A 456 4.55 1.04 -5.00
C TRP A 456 5.45 0.28 -4.03
N GLY A 457 5.47 0.67 -2.75
CA GLY A 457 6.25 -0.03 -1.71
C GLY A 457 5.83 -1.50 -1.61
N TYR A 458 4.51 -1.76 -1.60
CA TYR A 458 3.99 -3.13 -1.57
C TYR A 458 4.37 -3.96 -2.81
N SER A 459 4.29 -3.37 -4.01
CA SER A 459 4.64 -4.06 -5.26
C SER A 459 6.14 -4.40 -5.33
N ASN A 460 7.02 -3.55 -4.76
CA ASN A 460 8.43 -3.89 -4.59
C ASN A 460 8.61 -5.10 -3.66
N ARG A 461 7.86 -5.16 -2.54
CA ARG A 461 7.92 -6.29 -1.60
C ARG A 461 7.48 -7.62 -2.21
N VAL A 462 6.52 -7.61 -3.14
CA VAL A 462 6.13 -8.82 -3.87
C VAL A 462 7.33 -9.38 -4.65
N LEU A 463 8.07 -8.51 -5.36
CA LEU A 463 9.25 -8.89 -6.13
C LEU A 463 10.41 -9.32 -5.22
N ASP A 464 10.65 -8.61 -4.12
CA ASP A 464 11.69 -8.96 -3.16
C ASP A 464 11.42 -10.32 -2.49
N LEU A 465 10.16 -10.65 -2.21
CA LEU A 465 9.76 -11.96 -1.68
C LEU A 465 9.98 -13.07 -2.71
N ILE A 466 9.64 -12.83 -3.99
CA ILE A 466 9.91 -13.78 -5.08
C ILE A 466 11.40 -14.08 -5.18
N GLU A 467 12.25 -13.06 -5.15
CA GLU A 467 13.69 -13.24 -5.23
C GLU A 467 14.22 -13.99 -4.01
N HIS A 468 13.75 -13.67 -2.80
CA HIS A 468 14.09 -14.43 -1.60
C HIS A 468 13.70 -15.92 -1.73
N MET A 469 12.49 -16.22 -2.22
CA MET A 469 12.05 -17.59 -2.42
C MET A 469 12.90 -18.33 -3.46
N ALA A 470 13.32 -17.64 -4.54
CA ALA A 470 14.20 -18.18 -5.57
C ALA A 470 15.61 -18.48 -5.04
N LEU A 471 16.16 -17.58 -4.21
CA LEU A 471 17.42 -17.75 -3.51
C LEU A 471 17.46 -18.98 -2.61
N VAL A 472 16.43 -19.15 -1.77
CA VAL A 472 16.33 -20.29 -0.86
C VAL A 472 16.17 -21.60 -1.64
N ALA A 473 15.47 -21.57 -2.78
CA ALA A 473 15.34 -22.73 -3.66
C ALA A 473 16.66 -23.11 -4.36
N ALA A 474 17.49 -22.12 -4.74
CA ALA A 474 18.76 -22.33 -5.43
C ALA A 474 19.94 -22.69 -4.51
N SER A 475 19.80 -22.50 -3.19
CA SER A 475 20.82 -22.84 -2.19
C SER A 475 20.80 -24.31 -1.75
N ARG A 476 20.01 -25.14 -2.43
CA ARG A 476 19.94 -26.60 -2.29
C ARG A 476 20.49 -27.23 -3.57
#